data_AF-A0A2K3JZ52-F1
#
_entry.id   AF-A0A2K3JZ52-F1
#
_cell.length_a   1.000
_cell.length_b   1.000
_cell.length_c   1.000
_cell.angle_alpha   90.00
_cell.angle_beta   90.00
_cell.angle_gamma   90.00
#
_symmetry.space_group_name_H-M   'P 1'
#
loop_
_entity.id
_entity.type
_entity.pdbx_description
1 polymer ?
#
loop_
_entity_poly.entity_id
_entity_poly.type
_entity_poly.pdbx_seq_one_letter_code
_entity_poly.pdbx_strand_id
1 'polypeptide(L)'
;MFEELAPLLWNTACIATILLQEIISVYPAISSLQLTHAQSIRVCNVLALLQCLASHPETRMPFINANMPQYFYPFLQSTSKLPQFEYLRVASLGVIGALVK
;
A
#
# COMPACT_ATOMS: atom_id res chain seq x y z
N MET A 1 -10.17 10.07 -12.79
CA MET A 1 -8.94 9.98 -11.97
C MET A 1 -7.81 9.82 -12.97
N PHE A 2 -6.73 10.60 -12.86
CA PHE A 2 -5.65 10.69 -13.86
C PHE A 2 -5.27 9.32 -14.45
N GLU A 3 -5.75 9.00 -15.66
CA GLU A 3 -5.55 7.69 -16.29
C GLU A 3 -4.05 7.40 -16.44
N GLU A 4 -3.26 8.43 -16.70
CA GLU A 4 -1.80 8.33 -16.87
C GLU A 4 -1.02 8.23 -15.55
N LEU A 5 -1.64 8.47 -14.39
CA LEU A 5 -0.90 8.49 -13.12
C LEU A 5 -0.33 7.11 -12.79
N ALA A 6 -1.10 6.04 -12.99
CA ALA A 6 -0.63 4.70 -12.69
C ALA A 6 0.56 4.29 -13.58
N PRO A 7 0.47 4.40 -14.93
CA PRO A 7 1.62 4.18 -15.81
C PRO A 7 2.82 5.07 -15.47
N LEU A 8 2.60 6.35 -15.14
CA LEU A 8 3.66 7.28 -14.75
C LEU A 8 4.40 6.82 -13.49
N LEU A 9 3.65 6.45 -12.45
CA LEU A 9 4.21 5.95 -11.18
C LEU A 9 4.95 4.62 -11.37
N TRP A 10 4.46 3.74 -12.23
CA TRP A 10 5.07 2.44 -12.45
C TRP A 10 6.35 2.51 -13.30
N ASN A 11 6.34 3.30 -14.37
CA ASN A 11 7.42 3.35 -15.35
C ASN A 11 8.53 4.35 -15.00
N THR A 12 8.26 5.29 -14.08
CA THR A 12 9.32 6.18 -13.57
C THR A 12 10.27 5.40 -12.66
N ALA A 13 11.56 5.47 -12.98
CA ALA A 13 12.60 4.78 -12.22
C ALA A 13 12.50 5.11 -10.72
N CYS A 14 12.72 4.09 -9.89
CA CYS A 14 12.72 4.14 -8.42
C CYS A 14 11.37 4.44 -7.74
N ILE A 15 10.33 4.92 -8.41
CA ILE A 15 9.07 5.28 -7.75
C ILE A 15 8.43 4.07 -7.07
N ALA A 16 8.26 2.95 -7.78
CA ALA A 16 7.73 1.72 -7.18
C ALA A 16 8.59 1.24 -5.98
N THR A 17 9.91 1.36 -6.06
CA THR A 17 10.84 1.03 -4.98
C THR A 17 10.68 1.95 -3.76
N ILE A 18 10.50 3.26 -3.99
CA ILE A 18 10.29 4.24 -2.93
C ILE A 18 8.96 4.01 -2.22
N LEU A 19 7.88 3.77 -2.98
CA LEU A 19 6.58 3.41 -2.40
C LEU A 19 6.68 2.14 -1.56
N LEU A 20 7.43 1.14 -2.02
CA LEU A 20 7.68 -0.08 -1.27
C LEU A 20 8.52 0.16 -0.01
N GLN A 21 9.53 1.02 -0.08
CA GLN A 21 10.34 1.42 1.08
C GLN A 21 9.48 2.09 2.15
N GLU A 22 8.53 2.94 1.77
CA GLU A 22 7.59 3.56 2.70
C GLU A 22 6.75 2.50 3.44
N ILE A 23 6.27 1.47 2.73
CA ILE A 23 5.52 0.34 3.31
C ILE A 23 6.39 -0.42 4.34
N ILE A 24 7.61 -0.79 3.96
CA ILE A 24 8.52 -1.58 4.80
C ILE A 24 8.99 -0.78 6.02
N SER A 25 9.19 0.54 5.87
CA SER A 25 9.68 1.41 6.95
C SER A 25 8.79 1.41 8.20
N VAL A 26 7.52 1.05 8.05
CA VAL A 26 6.51 1.05 9.12
C VAL A 26 6.45 -0.30 9.85
N TYR A 27 7.05 -1.36 9.32
CA TYR A 27 7.00 -2.70 9.91
C TYR A 27 7.45 -2.77 11.38
N PRO A 28 8.54 -2.09 11.81
CA PRO A 28 8.93 -2.11 13.22
C PRO A 28 7.85 -1.55 14.14
N ALA A 29 7.18 -0.47 13.73
CA ALA A 29 6.11 0.16 14.51
C ALA A 29 4.85 -0.71 14.59
N ILE A 30 4.58 -1.51 13.56
CA ILE A 30 3.49 -2.47 13.56
C ILE A 30 3.81 -3.65 14.47
N SER A 31 5.05 -4.18 14.38
CA SER A 31 5.49 -5.29 15.22
C SER A 31 5.53 -4.92 16.71
N SER A 32 5.89 -3.69 17.05
CA SER A 32 5.88 -3.21 18.44
C SER A 32 4.51 -2.71 18.91
N LEU A 33 3.49 -2.71 18.02
CA LEU A 33 2.18 -2.11 18.25
C LEU A 33 2.21 -0.61 18.59
N GLN A 34 3.28 0.09 18.21
CA GLN A 34 3.51 1.52 18.46
C GLN A 34 3.38 2.36 17.19
N LEU A 35 2.40 2.06 16.35
CA LEU A 35 2.09 2.87 15.17
C LEU A 35 1.51 4.22 15.61
N THR A 36 2.15 5.31 15.20
CA THR A 36 1.64 6.66 15.43
C THR A 36 0.58 7.03 14.41
N HIS A 37 -0.28 7.99 14.75
CA HIS A 37 -1.30 8.50 13.82
C HIS A 37 -0.68 9.10 12.55
N ALA A 38 0.43 9.84 12.68
CA ALA A 38 1.13 10.44 11.55
C ALA A 38 1.73 9.40 10.59
N GLN A 39 2.33 8.33 11.13
CA GLN A 39 2.83 7.21 10.32
C GLN A 39 1.70 6.50 9.58
N SER A 40 0.58 6.26 10.24
CA SER A 40 -0.61 5.64 9.62
C SER A 40 -1.15 6.48 8.45
N ILE A 41 -1.34 7.79 8.63
CA ILE A 41 -1.78 8.67 7.54
C ILE A 41 -0.79 8.59 6.36
N ARG A 42 0.51 8.69 6.62
CA ARG A 42 1.54 8.68 5.58
C ARG A 42 1.51 7.39 4.77
N VAL A 43 1.49 6.24 5.44
CA VAL A 43 1.46 4.95 4.75
C VAL A 43 0.11 4.67 4.07
N CYS A 44 -1.00 5.17 4.61
CA CYS A 44 -2.30 5.11 3.94
C CYS A 44 -2.33 5.92 2.64
N ASN A 45 -1.66 7.07 2.58
CA ASN A 45 -1.51 7.82 1.34
C ASN A 45 -0.70 7.05 0.30
N VAL A 46 0.36 6.34 0.73
CA VAL A 46 1.14 5.44 -0.14
C VAL A 46 0.28 4.27 -0.63
N LEU A 47 -0.52 3.66 0.25
CA LEU A 47 -1.47 2.62 -0.12
C LEU A 47 -2.50 3.12 -1.14
N ALA A 48 -2.95 4.38 -1.07
CA ALA A 48 -3.84 4.95 -2.07
C ALA A 48 -3.17 5.05 -3.46
N LEU A 49 -1.88 5.39 -3.53
CA LEU A 49 -1.11 5.37 -4.79
C LEU A 49 -0.94 3.94 -5.32
N LEU A 50 -0.66 2.98 -4.43
CA LEU A 50 -0.57 1.56 -4.80
C LEU A 50 -1.94 1.00 -5.24
N GLN A 51 -3.05 1.49 -4.68
CA GLN A 51 -4.40 1.16 -5.13
C GLN A 51 -4.66 1.69 -6.54
N CYS A 52 -4.13 2.88 -6.88
CA CYS A 52 -4.20 3.42 -8.24
C CYS A 52 -3.48 2.49 -9.24
N LEU A 53 -2.27 2.01 -8.88
CA LEU A 53 -1.53 1.02 -9.67
C LEU A 53 -2.28 -0.30 -9.82
N ALA A 54 -2.88 -0.79 -8.74
CA ALA A 54 -3.66 -2.03 -8.74
C ALA A 54 -4.94 -1.94 -9.59
N SER A 55 -5.56 -0.75 -9.66
CA SER A 55 -6.82 -0.53 -10.38
C SER A 55 -6.63 -0.32 -11.89
N HIS A 56 -5.43 0.04 -12.34
CA HIS A 56 -5.19 0.40 -13.74
C HIS A 56 -4.81 -0.83 -14.59
N PRO A 57 -5.42 -1.02 -15.78
CA PRO A 57 -5.26 -2.24 -16.57
C PRO A 57 -3.82 -2.53 -16.99
N GLU A 58 -3.03 -1.50 -17.30
CA GLU A 58 -1.64 -1.67 -17.75
C GLU A 58 -0.67 -2.02 -16.61
N THR A 59 -0.93 -1.55 -15.40
CA THR A 59 0.00 -1.72 -14.26
C THR A 59 -0.40 -2.84 -13.31
N ARG A 60 -1.67 -3.28 -13.35
CA ARG A 60 -2.21 -4.34 -12.47
C ARG A 60 -1.43 -5.65 -12.58
N MET A 61 -1.21 -6.16 -13.79
CA MET A 61 -0.45 -7.42 -13.97
C MET A 61 1.03 -7.28 -13.59
N PRO A 62 1.75 -6.22 -14.00
CA PRO A 62 3.09 -5.94 -13.48
C PRO A 62 3.16 -5.86 -11.95
N PHE A 63 2.18 -5.21 -11.32
CA PHE A 63 2.07 -5.09 -9.86
C PHE A 63 1.92 -6.45 -9.17
N ILE A 64 1.09 -7.34 -9.72
CA ILE A 64 0.92 -8.72 -9.25
C ILE A 64 2.20 -9.52 -9.46
N ASN A 65 2.78 -9.46 -10.66
CA ASN A 65 4.00 -10.21 -11.02
C ASN A 65 5.22 -9.77 -10.20
N ALA A 66 5.25 -8.52 -9.73
CA ALA A 66 6.26 -8.00 -8.82
C ALA A 66 6.04 -8.42 -7.35
N ASN A 67 5.01 -9.23 -7.06
CA ASN A 67 4.64 -9.65 -5.71
C ASN A 67 4.36 -8.50 -4.72
N MET A 68 4.03 -7.30 -5.23
CA MET A 68 3.68 -6.14 -4.40
C MET A 68 2.60 -6.41 -3.34
N PRO A 69 1.52 -7.19 -3.62
CA PRO A 69 0.47 -7.44 -2.62
C PRO A 69 0.95 -8.12 -1.33
N GLN A 70 2.03 -8.91 -1.39
CA GLN A 70 2.55 -9.67 -0.24
C GLN A 70 3.04 -8.74 0.88
N TYR A 71 3.51 -7.54 0.52
CA TYR A 71 4.00 -6.56 1.48
C TYR A 71 2.90 -5.92 2.35
N PHE A 72 1.62 -6.15 2.03
CA PHE A 72 0.51 -5.66 2.83
C PHE A 72 0.03 -6.66 3.88
N TYR A 73 0.46 -7.92 3.82
CA TYR A 73 0.03 -8.95 4.77
C TYR A 73 0.36 -8.65 6.24
N PRO A 74 1.54 -8.10 6.59
CA PRO A 74 1.82 -7.69 7.98
C PRO A 74 0.81 -6.67 8.51
N PHE A 75 0.24 -5.83 7.63
CA PHE A 75 -0.75 -4.83 8.02
C PHE A 75 -2.08 -5.50 8.37
N LEU A 76 -2.49 -6.48 7.56
CA LEU A 76 -3.73 -7.24 7.74
C LEU A 76 -3.71 -8.18 8.94
N GLN A 77 -2.52 -8.65 9.35
CA GLN A 77 -2.34 -9.55 10.49
C GLN A 77 -2.36 -8.84 11.85
N SER A 78 -2.29 -7.50 11.89
CA SER A 78 -2.35 -6.76 13.15
C SER A 78 -3.72 -6.89 13.83
N THR A 79 -3.73 -7.22 15.12
CA THR A 79 -4.94 -7.37 15.94
C THR A 79 -5.25 -6.14 16.80
N SER A 80 -4.45 -5.08 16.69
CA SER A 80 -4.65 -3.83 17.45
C SER A 80 -5.90 -3.09 17.00
N LYS A 81 -6.79 -2.78 17.95
CA LYS A 81 -8.06 -2.07 17.72
C LYS A 81 -7.92 -0.54 17.71
N LEU A 82 -6.69 -0.02 17.77
CA LEU A 82 -6.48 1.42 17.74
C LEU A 82 -6.86 1.98 16.35
N PRO A 83 -7.43 3.19 16.27
CA PRO A 83 -7.93 3.75 15.00
C PRO A 83 -6.90 3.74 13.87
N GLN A 84 -5.64 4.05 14.18
CA GLN A 84 -4.57 4.08 13.19
C GLN A 84 -4.25 2.70 12.58
N PHE A 85 -4.50 1.60 13.30
CA PHE A 85 -4.36 0.23 12.78
C PHE A 85 -5.60 -0.22 12.00
N GLU A 86 -6.80 0.23 12.39
CA GLU A 86 -8.03 0.00 11.61
C GLU A 86 -7.94 0.69 10.24
N TYR A 87 -7.54 1.97 10.20
CA TYR A 87 -7.37 2.71 8.94
C TYR A 87 -6.33 2.05 8.03
N LEU A 88 -5.22 1.59 8.61
CA LEU A 88 -4.19 0.87 7.87
C LEU A 88 -4.74 -0.41 7.22
N ARG A 89 -5.51 -1.20 7.98
CA ARG A 89 -6.13 -2.44 7.49
C ARG A 89 -7.15 -2.16 6.39
N VAL A 90 -8.02 -1.18 6.57
CA VAL A 90 -9.02 -0.78 5.57
C VAL A 90 -8.34 -0.32 4.27
N ALA A 91 -7.33 0.53 4.34
CA ALA A 91 -6.59 0.99 3.17
C ALA A 91 -5.89 -0.19 2.44
N SER A 92 -5.30 -1.11 3.21
CA SER A 92 -4.65 -2.31 2.66
C SER A 92 -5.65 -3.22 1.94
N LEU A 93 -6.82 -3.45 2.53
CA LEU A 93 -7.92 -4.19 1.90
C LEU A 93 -8.44 -3.47 0.65
N GLY A 94 -8.39 -2.14 0.59
CA GLY A 94 -8.72 -1.35 -0.59
C GLY A 94 -7.81 -1.67 -1.79
N VAL A 95 -6.50 -1.81 -1.57
CA VAL A 95 -5.55 -2.23 -2.61
C VAL A 95 -5.86 -3.66 -3.08
N ILE A 96 -6.03 -4.60 -2.15
CA ILE A 96 -6.34 -6.00 -2.50
C ILE A 96 -7.69 -6.10 -3.23
N GLY A 97 -8.69 -5.35 -2.78
CA GLY A 97 -10.01 -5.25 -3.42
C GLY A 97 -9.97 -4.69 -4.83
N ALA A 98 -9.02 -3.80 -5.13
CA ALA A 98 -8.80 -3.30 -6.49
C ALA A 98 -8.20 -4.36 -7.42
N LEU A 99 -7.40 -5.30 -6.91
CA LEU A 99 -6.79 -6.36 -7.72
C LEU A 99 -7.78 -7.43 -8.18
N VAL A 100 -8.86 -7.64 -7.42
CA VAL A 100 -9.90 -8.64 -7.71
C VAL A 100 -11.09 -8.06 -8.49
N LYS A 101 -11.06 -6.76 -8.81
CA LYS A 101 -11.99 -6.12 -9.74
C LYS A 101 -11.47 -6.21 -11.18
#